data_AF-A0A4R8LM42-F1
#
_entry.id   AF-A0A4R8LM42-F1
#
_cell.length_a   1.000
_cell.length_b   1.000
_cell.length_c   1.000
_cell.angle_alpha   90.00
_cell.angle_beta   90.00
_cell.angle_gamma   90.00
#
_symmetry.space_group_name_H-M   'P 1'
#
loop_
_entity.id
_entity.type
_entity.pdbx_description
1 polymer ?
#
loop_
_entity_poly.entity_id
_entity_poly.type
_entity_poly.pdbx_seq_one_letter_code
_entity_poly.pdbx_strand_id
1 'polypeptide(L)'
;MERFEEQLTRIRDRFEAANAASHVVTSQTETKESLVALFNDIARTLHETDPNLEAKVITTKSVELAVAFLNSHFYSPRCKVTAKYNDGNVDVRATDEFWQQAPNENGLWGDWIDEQIIYQGSYSDELIRDAIEKTVLTWYERLKENGDPGLTPQ
;
A
#
# COMPACT_ATOMS: atom_id res chain seq x y z
N MET A 1 -45.69 31.85 -10.93
CA MET A 1 -44.88 31.71 -9.71
C MET A 1 -43.84 30.58 -9.82
N GLU A 2 -43.79 29.82 -10.92
CA GLU A 2 -42.90 28.64 -11.12
C GLU A 2 -41.39 28.94 -11.14
N ARG A 3 -40.97 30.14 -11.57
CA ARG A 3 -39.53 30.46 -11.70
C ARG A 3 -38.75 30.54 -10.38
N PHE A 4 -39.42 30.81 -9.27
CA PHE A 4 -38.75 31.00 -7.97
C PHE A 4 -38.43 29.65 -7.30
N GLU A 5 -39.37 28.71 -7.37
CA GLU A 5 -39.19 27.34 -6.84
C GLU A 5 -38.15 26.56 -7.63
N GLU A 6 -38.10 26.72 -8.96
CA GLU A 6 -37.04 26.14 -9.79
C GLU A 6 -35.65 26.69 -9.43
N GLN A 7 -35.55 28.00 -9.15
CA GLN A 7 -34.27 28.60 -8.75
C GLN A 7 -33.82 28.14 -7.36
N LEU A 8 -34.75 28.01 -6.41
CA LEU A 8 -34.44 27.50 -5.07
C LEU A 8 -33.95 26.05 -5.11
N THR A 9 -34.62 25.19 -5.87
CA THR A 9 -34.21 23.79 -6.06
C THR A 9 -32.83 23.71 -6.70
N ARG A 10 -32.59 24.52 -7.74
CA ARG A 10 -31.29 24.55 -8.43
C ARG A 10 -30.13 25.04 -7.54
N ILE A 11 -30.40 25.95 -6.61
CA ILE A 11 -29.42 26.40 -5.60
C ILE A 11 -29.16 25.29 -4.60
N ARG A 12 -30.22 24.65 -4.09
CA ARG A 12 -30.13 23.54 -3.13
C ARG A 12 -29.35 22.36 -3.71
N ASP A 13 -29.65 21.91 -4.93
CA ASP A 13 -28.95 20.81 -5.59
C ASP A 13 -27.47 21.12 -5.82
N ARG A 14 -27.14 22.39 -6.11
CA ARG A 14 -25.75 22.84 -6.28
C ARG A 14 -24.97 22.85 -4.96
N PHE A 15 -25.63 23.18 -3.84
CA PHE A 15 -25.05 23.10 -2.50
C PHE A 15 -24.95 21.66 -1.99
N GLU A 16 -25.93 20.79 -2.28
CA GLU A 16 -25.87 19.37 -1.95
C GLU A 16 -24.74 18.66 -2.74
N ALA A 17 -24.57 18.97 -4.03
CA ALA A 17 -23.46 18.46 -4.83
C ALA A 17 -22.09 18.97 -4.36
N ALA A 18 -22.00 20.23 -3.93
CA ALA A 18 -20.77 20.79 -3.37
C ALA A 18 -20.42 20.20 -1.99
N ASN A 19 -21.44 19.93 -1.15
CA ASN A 19 -21.26 19.28 0.14
C ASN A 19 -20.86 17.80 0.00
N ALA A 20 -21.40 17.08 -0.99
CA ALA A 20 -20.97 15.72 -1.30
C ALA A 20 -19.48 15.68 -1.71
N ALA A 21 -19.04 16.62 -2.57
CA ALA A 21 -17.63 16.73 -2.93
C ALA A 21 -16.73 17.07 -1.73
N SER A 22 -17.18 17.95 -0.83
CA SER A 22 -16.44 18.26 0.41
C SER A 22 -16.32 17.06 1.34
N HIS A 23 -17.38 16.26 1.51
CA HIS A 23 -17.36 15.06 2.36
C HIS A 23 -16.44 13.97 1.80
N VAL A 24 -16.40 13.79 0.47
CA VAL A 24 -15.50 12.85 -0.20
C VAL A 24 -14.03 13.25 0.02
N VAL A 25 -13.69 14.54 -0.14
CA VAL A 25 -12.32 15.03 0.06
C VAL A 25 -11.85 14.87 1.52
N THR A 26 -12.72 15.13 2.50
CA THR A 26 -12.40 14.90 3.92
C THR A 26 -12.15 13.42 4.20
N SER A 27 -13.03 12.53 3.73
CA SER A 27 -12.89 11.08 3.95
C SER A 27 -11.63 10.47 3.31
N GLN A 28 -11.20 10.97 2.14
CA GLN A 28 -9.97 10.53 1.50
C GLN A 28 -8.72 11.02 2.25
N THR A 29 -8.79 12.22 2.84
CA THR A 29 -7.69 12.77 3.65
C THR A 29 -7.52 11.98 4.94
N GLU A 30 -8.62 11.67 5.64
CA GLU A 30 -8.61 10.85 6.87
C GLU A 30 -8.09 9.43 6.61
N THR A 31 -8.52 8.81 5.51
CA THR A 31 -8.03 7.47 5.10
C THR A 31 -6.53 7.51 4.79
N LYS A 32 -6.05 8.55 4.10
CA LYS A 32 -4.62 8.74 3.84
C LYS A 32 -3.83 8.85 5.14
N GLU A 33 -4.26 9.70 6.07
CA GLU A 33 -3.55 9.91 7.34
C GLU A 33 -3.50 8.63 8.18
N SER A 34 -4.59 7.86 8.19
CA SER A 34 -4.66 6.57 8.87
C SER A 34 -3.70 5.55 8.27
N LEU A 35 -3.65 5.43 6.94
CA LEU A 35 -2.67 4.59 6.23
C LEU A 35 -1.22 5.03 6.51
N VAL A 36 -0.94 6.33 6.54
CA VAL A 36 0.39 6.86 6.87
C VAL A 36 0.78 6.50 8.30
N ALA A 37 -0.13 6.63 9.27
CA ALA A 37 0.13 6.25 10.65
C ALA A 37 0.44 4.76 10.77
N LEU A 38 -0.38 3.91 10.14
CA LEU A 38 -0.18 2.46 10.10
C LEU A 38 1.18 2.08 9.49
N PHE A 39 1.55 2.65 8.34
CA PHE A 39 2.80 2.33 7.67
C PHE A 39 4.02 2.78 8.47
N ASN A 40 3.94 3.93 9.16
CA ASN A 40 5.01 4.39 10.05
C ASN A 40 5.15 3.48 11.28
N ASP A 41 4.04 2.98 11.82
CA ASP A 41 4.07 2.07 12.94
C ASP A 41 4.75 0.74 12.56
N ILE A 42 4.37 0.17 11.41
CA ILE A 42 5.01 -1.04 10.87
C ILE A 42 6.51 -0.79 10.61
N ALA A 43 6.87 0.34 9.99
CA ALA A 43 8.27 0.69 9.73
C ALA A 43 9.10 0.78 11.03
N ARG A 44 8.52 1.37 12.08
CA ARG A 44 9.14 1.43 13.41
C ARG A 44 9.34 0.03 13.99
N THR A 45 8.31 -0.82 13.97
CA THR A 45 8.40 -2.21 14.47
C THR A 45 9.49 -3.00 13.75
N LEU A 46 9.61 -2.85 12.42
CA LEU A 46 10.67 -3.51 11.65
C LEU A 46 12.07 -3.06 12.09
N HIS A 47 12.26 -1.75 12.26
CA HIS A 47 13.54 -1.20 12.72
C HIS A 47 13.91 -1.63 14.14
N GLU A 48 12.93 -1.71 15.04
CA GLU A 48 13.12 -2.20 16.41
C GLU A 48 13.43 -3.71 16.45
N THR A 49 12.95 -4.47 15.47
CA THR A 49 13.11 -5.93 15.41
C THR A 49 14.45 -6.37 14.80
N ASP A 50 14.90 -5.73 13.72
CA ASP A 50 16.20 -6.00 13.09
C ASP A 50 16.89 -4.68 12.71
N PRO A 51 18.01 -4.31 13.37
CA PRO A 51 18.70 -3.06 13.10
C PRO A 51 19.37 -3.03 11.72
N ASN A 52 19.44 -4.16 11.01
CA ASN A 52 19.95 -4.21 9.64
C ASN A 52 18.86 -3.91 8.59
N LEU A 53 17.59 -3.83 8.99
CA LEU A 53 16.49 -3.43 8.13
C LEU A 53 16.34 -1.91 8.12
N GLU A 54 16.21 -1.37 6.91
CA GLU A 54 15.72 -0.03 6.66
C GLU A 54 14.28 -0.13 6.17
N ALA A 55 13.37 0.59 6.82
CA ALA A 55 11.98 0.73 6.41
C ALA A 55 11.65 2.21 6.24
N LYS A 56 11.18 2.61 5.06
CA LYS A 56 10.91 4.00 4.71
C LYS A 56 9.48 4.17 4.20
N VAL A 57 8.77 5.15 4.76
CA VAL A 57 7.44 5.54 4.31
C VAL A 57 7.52 6.72 3.33
N ILE A 58 6.84 6.62 2.20
CA ILE A 58 6.77 7.65 1.15
C ILE A 58 5.30 8.03 0.93
N THR A 59 4.98 9.33 0.88
CA THR A 59 3.59 9.83 0.92
C THR A 59 3.22 10.77 -0.23
N THR A 60 4.02 10.81 -1.30
CA THR A 60 3.93 11.79 -2.38
C THR A 60 2.67 11.67 -3.24
N LYS A 61 2.33 10.46 -3.70
CA LYS A 61 1.13 10.18 -4.52
C LYS A 61 0.26 9.08 -3.93
N SER A 62 0.90 8.06 -3.39
CA SER A 62 0.36 6.92 -2.65
C SER A 62 1.03 6.87 -1.28
N VAL A 63 0.50 6.06 -0.37
CA VAL A 63 1.23 5.68 0.85
C VAL A 63 2.05 4.45 0.50
N GLU A 64 3.37 4.55 0.55
CA GLU A 64 4.29 3.46 0.22
C GLU A 64 5.17 3.14 1.42
N LEU A 65 5.43 1.85 1.64
CA LEU A 65 6.43 1.32 2.57
C LEU A 65 7.48 0.60 1.74
N ALA A 66 8.73 1.05 1.80
CA ALA A 66 9.86 0.37 1.18
C ALA A 66 10.76 -0.23 2.28
N VAL A 67 11.01 -1.53 2.19
CA VAL A 67 11.84 -2.29 3.13
C VAL A 67 13.05 -2.85 2.39
N ALA A 68 14.25 -2.68 2.95
CA ALA A 68 15.52 -3.16 2.40
C ALA A 68 16.56 -3.40 3.51
N PHE A 69 17.72 -3.98 3.18
CA PHE A 69 18.84 -4.12 4.11
C PHE A 69 19.86 -2.98 3.96
N LEU A 70 20.33 -2.42 5.08
CA LEU A 70 21.26 -1.28 5.14
C LEU A 70 22.63 -1.56 4.50
N ASN A 71 23.13 -2.80 4.56
CA ASN A 71 24.51 -3.17 4.20
C ASN A 71 24.65 -3.84 2.83
N SER A 72 23.62 -3.85 1.99
CA SER A 72 23.75 -4.41 0.64
C SER A 72 24.62 -3.47 -0.22
N HIS A 73 25.86 -3.88 -0.51
CA HIS A 73 26.77 -3.05 -1.30
C HIS A 73 26.43 -2.98 -2.79
N PHE A 74 25.60 -3.88 -3.34
CA PHE A 74 25.05 -3.80 -4.70
C PHE A 74 23.73 -4.60 -4.76
N TYR A 75 22.66 -4.01 -5.31
CA TYR A 75 21.31 -4.62 -5.43
C TYR A 75 20.77 -5.25 -4.13
N SER A 76 20.28 -4.42 -3.19
CA SER A 76 19.51 -4.95 -2.05
C SER A 76 18.18 -5.39 -2.61
N PRO A 77 17.77 -6.64 -2.40
CA PRO A 77 16.38 -7.01 -2.59
C PRO A 77 15.50 -6.04 -1.78
N ARG A 78 14.38 -5.62 -2.37
CA ARG A 78 13.44 -4.69 -1.75
C ARG A 78 12.05 -5.28 -1.70
N CYS A 79 11.38 -5.08 -0.57
CA CYS A 79 9.94 -5.25 -0.48
C CYS A 79 9.28 -3.87 -0.48
N LYS A 80 8.53 -3.56 -1.52
CA LYS A 80 7.74 -2.34 -1.65
C LYS A 80 6.26 -2.67 -1.49
N VAL A 81 5.61 -2.04 -0.53
CA VAL A 81 4.15 -2.07 -0.37
C VAL A 81 3.59 -0.70 -0.74
N THR A 82 2.54 -0.67 -1.56
CA THR A 82 1.87 0.55 -2.01
C THR A 82 0.38 0.45 -1.71
N ALA A 83 -0.14 1.40 -0.93
CA ALA A 83 -1.57 1.57 -0.71
C ALA A 83 -2.11 2.72 -1.57
N LYS A 84 -3.10 2.39 -2.39
CA LYS A 84 -3.96 3.34 -3.10
C LYS A 84 -5.31 3.37 -2.39
N TYR A 85 -5.88 4.56 -2.26
CA TYR A 85 -7.18 4.77 -1.64
C TYR A 85 -8.05 5.59 -2.58
N ASN A 86 -9.23 5.10 -2.89
CA ASN A 86 -10.22 5.83 -3.69
C ASN A 86 -11.63 5.44 -3.25
N ASP A 87 -12.52 6.41 -3.14
CA ASP A 87 -13.96 6.21 -2.88
C ASP A 87 -14.28 5.23 -1.74
N GLY A 88 -13.56 5.32 -0.61
CA GLY A 88 -13.75 4.47 0.57
C GLY A 88 -13.19 3.05 0.47
N ASN A 89 -12.53 2.71 -0.64
CA ASN A 89 -11.80 1.46 -0.83
C ASN A 89 -10.29 1.70 -0.80
N VAL A 90 -9.58 0.72 -0.26
CA VAL A 90 -8.13 0.62 -0.20
C VAL A 90 -7.70 -0.58 -1.03
N ASP A 91 -6.73 -0.35 -1.91
CA ASP A 91 -6.02 -1.37 -2.70
C ASP A 91 -4.55 -1.33 -2.27
N VAL A 92 -4.11 -2.38 -1.58
CA VAL A 92 -2.72 -2.53 -1.13
C VAL A 92 -2.04 -3.59 -1.97
N ARG A 93 -0.93 -3.21 -2.57
CA ARG A 93 -0.12 -4.06 -3.43
C ARG A 93 1.29 -4.17 -2.92
N ALA A 94 1.91 -5.32 -3.12
CA ALA A 94 3.30 -5.56 -2.79
C ALA A 94 4.11 -5.97 -4.01
N THR A 95 5.35 -5.52 -4.04
CA THR A 95 6.39 -5.90 -4.99
C THR A 95 7.61 -6.31 -4.20
N ASP A 96 8.06 -7.55 -4.40
CA ASP A 96 9.13 -8.16 -3.62
C ASP A 96 10.41 -8.38 -4.44
N GLU A 97 10.47 -7.82 -5.66
CA GLU A 97 11.55 -7.98 -6.67
C GLU A 97 11.81 -9.45 -7.07
N PHE A 98 11.02 -10.40 -6.57
CA PHE A 98 11.10 -11.80 -6.91
C PHE A 98 10.03 -12.17 -7.93
N TRP A 99 10.42 -12.14 -9.20
CA TRP A 99 9.55 -12.54 -10.31
C TRP A 99 8.94 -13.93 -10.08
N GLN A 100 7.62 -13.98 -9.95
CA GLN A 100 6.87 -15.23 -9.99
C GLN A 100 6.29 -15.41 -11.38
N GLN A 101 6.43 -16.63 -11.91
CA GLN A 101 5.79 -16.99 -13.17
C GLN A 101 4.28 -17.17 -12.91
N ALA A 102 3.44 -16.37 -13.57
CA ALA A 102 2.00 -16.57 -13.47
C ALA A 102 1.59 -17.94 -14.07
N PRO A 103 0.62 -18.65 -13.48
CA PRO A 103 0.06 -19.85 -14.08
C PRO A 103 -0.51 -19.51 -15.45
N ASN A 104 0.02 -20.13 -16.50
CA ASN A 104 -0.43 -19.87 -17.86
C ASN A 104 -1.67 -20.71 -18.15
N GLU A 105 -2.81 -20.09 -18.43
CA GLU A 105 -4.02 -20.83 -18.84
C GLU A 105 -3.86 -21.50 -20.22
N ASN A 106 -2.88 -21.10 -21.04
CA ASN A 106 -2.78 -21.52 -22.45
C ASN A 106 -1.35 -21.88 -22.96
N GLY A 107 -0.37 -22.08 -22.09
CA GLY A 107 0.93 -22.68 -22.46
C GLY A 107 1.81 -21.88 -23.44
N LEU A 108 1.54 -20.60 -23.69
CA LEU A 108 2.36 -19.72 -24.51
C LEU A 108 2.75 -18.50 -23.69
N TRP A 109 4.05 -18.35 -23.39
CA TRP A 109 4.72 -17.27 -22.65
C TRP A 109 4.10 -16.96 -21.26
N GLY A 110 4.82 -17.27 -20.18
CA GLY A 110 4.38 -16.91 -18.84
C GLY A 110 4.56 -15.41 -18.60
N ASP A 111 3.50 -14.71 -18.22
CA ASP A 111 3.61 -13.35 -17.70
C ASP A 111 4.33 -13.40 -16.35
N TRP A 112 5.33 -12.55 -16.19
CA TRP A 112 6.01 -12.37 -14.91
C TRP A 112 5.26 -11.33 -14.11
N ILE A 113 4.79 -11.69 -12.91
CA ILE A 113 4.12 -10.76 -12.02
C ILE A 113 5.12 -10.33 -10.95
N ASP A 114 5.36 -9.02 -10.86
CA ASP A 114 6.14 -8.36 -9.82
C ASP A 114 5.24 -7.62 -8.81
N GLU A 115 3.95 -7.50 -9.07
CA GLU A 115 3.00 -6.78 -8.21
C GLU A 115 1.82 -7.70 -7.82
N GLN A 116 1.70 -8.00 -6.52
CA GLN A 116 0.62 -8.79 -5.97
C GLN A 116 -0.33 -7.91 -5.16
N ILE A 117 -1.64 -8.08 -5.35
CA ILE A 117 -2.65 -7.50 -4.46
C ILE A 117 -2.64 -8.29 -3.15
N ILE A 118 -2.29 -7.63 -2.05
CA ILE A 118 -2.24 -8.23 -0.71
C ILE A 118 -3.48 -7.87 0.12
N TYR A 119 -4.17 -6.78 -0.23
CA TYR A 119 -5.43 -6.39 0.39
C TYR A 119 -6.27 -5.57 -0.59
N GLN A 120 -7.59 -5.82 -0.62
CA GLN A 120 -8.55 -5.00 -1.34
C GLN A 120 -9.88 -4.96 -0.57
N GLY A 121 -10.34 -3.75 -0.21
CA GLY A 121 -11.61 -3.58 0.49
C GLY A 121 -11.70 -2.24 1.22
N SER A 122 -12.70 -2.11 2.10
CA SER A 122 -12.82 -0.93 2.97
C SER A 122 -11.62 -0.76 3.90
N TYR A 123 -11.36 0.43 4.42
CA TYR A 123 -10.26 0.61 5.37
C TYR A 123 -10.45 -0.27 6.62
N SER A 124 -9.45 -1.09 6.92
CA SER A 124 -9.37 -1.90 8.14
C SER A 124 -7.91 -1.96 8.57
N ASP A 125 -7.58 -1.32 9.69
CA ASP A 125 -6.21 -1.26 10.21
C ASP A 125 -5.64 -2.66 10.43
N GLU A 126 -6.40 -3.52 11.10
CA GLU A 126 -6.00 -4.89 11.44
C GLU A 126 -5.74 -5.75 10.19
N LEU A 127 -6.65 -5.72 9.21
CA LEU A 127 -6.50 -6.54 8.00
C LEU A 127 -5.39 -6.04 7.09
N ILE A 128 -5.23 -4.72 6.98
CA ILE A 128 -4.14 -4.12 6.20
C ILE A 128 -2.80 -4.44 6.87
N ARG A 129 -2.72 -4.32 8.20
CA ARG A 129 -1.52 -4.68 8.97
C ARG A 129 -1.13 -6.13 8.76
N ASP A 130 -2.04 -7.07 8.99
CA ASP A 130 -1.78 -8.50 8.87
C ASP A 130 -1.28 -8.86 7.46
N ALA A 131 -1.91 -8.29 6.43
CA ALA A 131 -1.49 -8.48 5.04
C ALA A 131 -0.05 -7.98 4.79
N ILE A 132 0.30 -6.80 5.31
CA ILE A 132 1.64 -6.21 5.15
C ILE A 132 2.68 -7.02 5.92
N GLU A 133 2.44 -7.29 7.19
CA GLU A 133 3.38 -8.02 8.07
C GLU A 133 3.66 -9.42 7.52
N LYS A 134 2.63 -10.15 7.09
CA LYS A 134 2.78 -11.46 6.46
C LYS A 134 3.62 -11.40 5.16
N THR A 135 3.41 -10.36 4.35
CA THR A 135 4.15 -10.17 3.09
C THR A 135 5.62 -9.89 3.37
N VAL A 136 5.91 -8.96 4.28
CA VAL A 136 7.28 -8.62 4.68
C VAL A 136 7.98 -9.80 5.32
N LEU A 137 7.28 -10.58 6.16
CA LEU A 137 7.84 -11.78 6.78
C LEU A 137 8.20 -12.84 5.73
N THR A 138 7.30 -13.10 4.78
CA THR A 138 7.54 -14.06 3.68
C THR A 138 8.75 -13.65 2.84
N TRP A 139 8.85 -12.36 2.51
CA TRP A 139 10.02 -11.80 1.81
C TRP A 139 11.31 -11.96 2.62
N TYR A 140 11.26 -11.66 3.93
CA TYR A 140 12.41 -11.76 4.83
C TYR A 140 12.89 -13.21 4.98
N GLU A 141 11.98 -14.17 5.20
CA GLU A 141 12.28 -15.60 5.26
C GLU A 141 12.97 -16.07 4.00
N ARG A 142 12.42 -15.72 2.83
CA ARG A 142 12.99 -16.08 1.53
C ARG A 142 14.42 -15.57 1.35
N LEU A 143 14.73 -14.37 1.84
CA LEU A 143 16.10 -13.82 1.78
C LEU A 143 17.07 -14.55 2.71
N LYS A 144 16.60 -14.95 3.89
CA LYS A 144 17.39 -15.73 4.85
C LYS A 144 17.68 -17.13 4.33
N GLU A 145 16.70 -17.79 3.73
CA GLU A 145 16.82 -19.16 3.22
C GLU A 145 17.72 -19.26 1.98
N ASN A 146 17.67 -18.27 1.08
CA ASN A 146 18.44 -18.30 -0.16
C ASN A 146 19.89 -17.78 -0.03
N GLY A 147 20.31 -17.34 1.16
CA GLY A 147 21.67 -16.85 1.41
C GLY A 147 22.02 -15.60 0.61
N ASP A 148 21.03 -14.79 0.24
CA ASP A 148 21.25 -13.56 -0.54
C ASP A 148 22.12 -12.56 0.25
N PRO A 149 23.08 -11.88 -0.41
CA PRO A 149 24.20 -11.23 0.26
C PRO A 149 23.79 -9.92 0.94
N GLY A 150 23.38 -10.03 2.19
CA GLY A 150 23.29 -8.92 3.16
C GLY A 150 23.58 -9.36 4.59
N LEU A 151 23.86 -10.64 4.79
CA LEU A 151 24.07 -11.26 6.09
C LEU A 151 25.36 -12.03 6.03
N THR A 152 26.36 -11.58 6.78
CA THR A 152 27.53 -12.42 7.06
C THR A 152 27.05 -13.76 7.63
N PRO A 153 27.53 -14.91 7.12
CA PRO A 153 27.28 -16.20 7.75
C PRO A 153 27.74 -16.15 9.20
N GLN A 154 26.96 -16.72 10.12
CA GLN A 154 27.44 -16.99 11.49
C GLN A 154 28.44 -18.14 11.48
#